data_AF-A0A819H3J3-F1
#
_entry.id   AF-A0A819H3J3-F1
#
_cell.length_a   1.000
_cell.length_b   1.000
_cell.length_c   1.000
_cell.angle_alpha   90.00
_cell.angle_beta   90.00
_cell.angle_gamma   90.00
#
_symmetry.space_group_name_H-M   'P 1'
#
loop_
_entity.id
_entity.type
_entity.pdbx_description
1 polymer ?
#
loop_
_entity_poly.entity_id
_entity_poly.type
_entity_poly.pdbx_seq_one_letter_code
_entity_poly.pdbx_strand_id
1 'polypeptide(L)'
;MENVFEDALESLDDDNDNPQKTYLHKPSLSKTHEESTNDLTQSLVECQQIIQLILENRLNEALKKTKEQENRSLYHSLLHSSISFMQAGMTFNQDDIEATIQALRHTTNMSKKYEPYRPWITFSLTSKSVMTEDELHAKLVYAEALLIRALLTFIQDQGLFSFISGALKIKECHDLFAKLAKNNDPSRFSSTLSHEHFDSGVRMGNGAFNLMIANLPQRIIRYLEFAGFSGDKDFGLNELEKSAMSKGLRAPLSALLLLGYHTYAAHIFGNSDGDLEKANMVIEHYLKKNSTVS
;
A
#
# COMPACT_ATOMS: atom_id res chain seq x y z
N MET A 1 -2.24 18.34 -25.23
CA MET A 1 -1.89 18.09 -23.82
C MET A 1 -3.11 18.26 -22.93
N GLU A 2 -3.94 19.29 -23.15
CA GLU A 2 -5.21 19.52 -22.42
C GLU A 2 -6.16 18.32 -22.52
N ASN A 3 -6.46 17.82 -23.72
CA ASN A 3 -7.32 16.64 -23.89
C ASN A 3 -6.79 15.37 -23.21
N VAL A 4 -5.47 15.13 -23.21
CA VAL A 4 -4.87 13.94 -22.57
C VAL A 4 -4.97 14.03 -21.04
N PHE A 5 -4.97 15.24 -20.50
CA PHE A 5 -5.11 15.48 -19.06
C PHE A 5 -6.58 15.37 -18.63
N GLU A 6 -7.52 15.84 -19.45
CA GLU A 6 -8.96 15.65 -19.25
C GLU A 6 -9.33 14.15 -19.29
N ASP A 7 -8.89 13.42 -20.31
CA ASP A 7 -9.11 11.97 -20.41
C ASP A 7 -8.54 11.22 -19.18
N ALA A 8 -7.40 11.68 -18.64
CA ALA A 8 -6.77 11.05 -17.48
C ALA A 8 -7.56 11.30 -16.19
N LEU A 9 -8.12 12.51 -16.04
CA LEU A 9 -9.04 12.84 -14.95
C LEU A 9 -10.33 12.04 -15.03
N GLU A 10 -10.92 11.88 -16.23
CA GLU A 10 -12.10 11.04 -16.44
C GLU A 10 -11.83 9.57 -16.07
N SER A 11 -10.62 9.05 -16.33
CA SER A 11 -10.24 7.68 -15.92
C SER A 11 -10.10 7.47 -14.40
N LEU A 12 -9.85 8.54 -13.63
CA LEU A 12 -9.91 8.48 -12.16
C LEU A 12 -11.37 8.40 -11.69
N ASP A 13 -12.27 9.07 -12.42
CA ASP A 13 -13.70 9.04 -12.17
C ASP A 13 -14.38 7.75 -12.69
N ASP A 14 -13.83 7.05 -13.69
CA ASP A 14 -14.34 5.74 -14.14
C ASP A 14 -14.02 4.59 -13.14
N ASP A 15 -13.02 4.78 -12.27
CA ASP A 15 -12.82 3.96 -11.07
C ASP A 15 -13.84 4.28 -9.95
N ASN A 16 -14.68 5.30 -10.16
CA ASN A 16 -15.83 5.67 -9.35
C ASN A 16 -17.08 4.99 -9.90
N ASP A 17 -17.13 3.66 -9.77
CA ASP A 17 -18.33 2.86 -10.02
C ASP A 17 -19.52 3.52 -9.29
N ASN A 18 -20.41 4.16 -10.05
CA ASN A 18 -21.54 4.92 -9.53
C ASN A 18 -22.44 4.00 -8.69
N PRO A 19 -22.49 4.12 -7.35
CA PRO A 19 -23.22 3.16 -6.52
C PRO A 19 -24.73 3.44 -6.48
N GLN A 20 -25.29 4.22 -7.41
CA GLN A 20 -26.67 4.67 -7.32
C GLN A 20 -27.76 3.64 -7.65
N LYS A 21 -27.47 2.36 -7.93
CA LYS A 21 -28.55 1.40 -8.26
C LYS A 21 -28.42 -0.02 -7.70
N THR A 22 -28.19 -0.17 -6.40
CA THR A 22 -28.62 -1.31 -5.53
C THR A 22 -27.91 -1.09 -4.18
N TYR A 23 -28.54 -0.96 -3.02
CA TYR A 23 -29.54 -1.80 -2.37
C TYR A 23 -30.36 -0.96 -1.38
N LEU A 24 -31.69 -1.01 -1.50
CA LEU A 24 -32.58 -0.75 -0.38
C LEU A 24 -32.65 -2.04 0.45
N HIS A 25 -31.60 -2.32 1.22
CA HIS A 25 -31.67 -3.31 2.29
C HIS A 25 -30.63 -2.94 3.34
N LYS A 26 -31.08 -2.44 4.50
CA LYS A 26 -30.25 -2.35 5.69
C LYS A 26 -29.72 -3.76 6.00
N PRO A 27 -28.40 -4.00 6.00
CA PRO A 27 -27.88 -5.11 6.78
C PRO A 27 -27.89 -4.63 8.25
N SER A 28 -28.63 -5.35 9.08
CA SER A 28 -28.55 -5.22 10.53
C SER A 28 -27.16 -5.65 10.98
N LEU A 29 -26.24 -4.69 11.19
CA LEU A 29 -24.99 -4.95 11.90
C LEU A 29 -24.68 -3.79 12.84
N SER A 30 -25.27 -3.84 14.03
CA SER A 30 -24.60 -3.33 15.21
C SER A 30 -23.67 -4.43 15.73
N LYS A 31 -22.50 -4.62 15.10
CA LYS A 31 -21.41 -5.34 15.76
C LYS A 31 -20.94 -4.47 16.92
N THR A 32 -20.78 -5.05 18.11
CA THR A 32 -20.17 -4.35 19.24
C THR A 32 -18.71 -4.05 18.91
N HIS A 33 -18.16 -2.95 19.43
CA HIS A 33 -16.76 -2.54 19.23
C HIS A 33 -15.76 -3.63 19.68
N GLU A 34 -16.16 -4.51 20.61
CA GLU A 34 -15.38 -5.66 21.04
C GLU A 34 -15.34 -6.80 20.00
N GLU A 35 -16.38 -6.96 19.18
CA GLU A 35 -16.42 -7.98 18.12
C GLU A 35 -15.60 -7.57 16.89
N SER A 36 -15.57 -6.27 16.54
CA SER A 36 -14.75 -5.78 15.42
C SER A 36 -13.26 -5.77 15.73
N THR A 37 -12.88 -5.38 16.95
CA THR A 37 -11.46 -5.36 17.41
C THR A 37 -10.83 -6.75 17.48
N ASN A 38 -11.61 -7.77 17.90
CA ASN A 38 -11.17 -9.16 17.89
C ASN A 38 -10.96 -9.72 16.46
N ASP A 39 -11.82 -9.34 15.51
CA ASP A 39 -11.75 -9.77 14.11
C ASP A 39 -10.54 -9.19 13.36
N LEU A 40 -10.22 -7.91 13.60
CA LEU A 40 -9.04 -7.24 13.05
C LEU A 40 -7.74 -7.88 13.57
N THR A 41 -7.62 -8.02 14.90
CA THR A 41 -6.44 -8.59 15.56
C THR A 41 -6.16 -10.00 15.04
N GLN A 42 -7.20 -10.83 14.94
CA GLN A 42 -7.07 -12.18 14.39
C GLN A 42 -6.58 -12.16 12.94
N SER A 43 -7.16 -11.28 12.11
CA SER A 43 -6.77 -11.15 10.71
C SER A 43 -5.30 -10.75 10.53
N LEU A 44 -4.79 -9.87 11.38
CA LEU A 44 -3.40 -9.43 11.37
C LEU A 44 -2.44 -10.59 11.71
N VAL A 45 -2.75 -11.37 12.73
CA VAL A 45 -1.94 -12.55 13.13
C VAL A 45 -1.93 -13.61 12.03
N GLU A 46 -3.08 -13.90 11.44
CA GLU A 46 -3.17 -14.88 10.33
C GLU A 46 -2.37 -14.43 9.10
N CYS A 47 -2.44 -13.15 8.75
CA CYS A 47 -1.63 -12.56 7.68
C CYS A 47 -0.12 -12.66 7.97
N GLN A 48 0.31 -12.49 9.23
CA GLN A 48 1.71 -12.62 9.61
C GLN A 48 2.23 -14.05 9.37
N GLN A 49 1.42 -15.07 9.69
CA GLN A 49 1.75 -16.47 9.41
C GLN A 49 1.85 -16.74 7.90
N ILE A 50 0.99 -16.12 7.09
CA ILE A 50 1.04 -16.27 5.63
C ILE A 50 2.31 -15.60 5.08
N ILE A 51 2.67 -14.42 5.57
CA ILE A 51 3.93 -13.75 5.17
C ILE A 51 5.13 -14.63 5.49
N GLN A 52 5.12 -15.34 6.61
CA GLN A 52 6.18 -16.29 6.94
C GLN A 52 6.32 -17.40 5.88
N LEU A 53 5.21 -17.92 5.34
CA LEU A 53 5.25 -18.89 4.23
C LEU A 53 5.93 -18.29 2.98
N ILE A 54 5.67 -17.01 2.67
CA ILE A 54 6.33 -16.32 1.56
C ILE A 54 7.84 -16.26 1.78
N LEU A 55 8.28 -15.89 2.99
CA LEU A 55 9.70 -15.80 3.36
C LEU A 55 10.40 -17.17 3.35
N GLU A 56 9.65 -18.24 3.63
CA GLU A 56 10.12 -19.64 3.52
C GLU A 56 10.07 -20.19 2.09
N ASN A 57 9.85 -19.33 1.09
CA ASN A 57 9.74 -19.70 -0.32
C ASN A 57 8.57 -20.67 -0.63
N ARG A 58 7.52 -20.67 0.19
CA ARG A 58 6.28 -21.45 0.02
C ARG A 58 5.16 -20.59 -0.59
N LEU A 59 5.48 -19.88 -1.68
CA LEU A 59 4.56 -18.92 -2.33
C LEU A 59 3.23 -19.56 -2.79
N ASN A 60 3.26 -20.77 -3.34
CA ASN A 60 2.04 -21.45 -3.82
C ASN A 60 1.04 -21.72 -2.68
N GLU A 61 1.55 -22.05 -1.50
CA GLU A 61 0.72 -22.29 -0.32
C GLU A 61 0.18 -20.98 0.25
N ALA A 62 1.01 -19.93 0.29
CA ALA A 62 0.58 -18.59 0.67
C ALA A 62 -0.54 -18.07 -0.26
N LEU A 63 -0.40 -18.26 -1.58
CA LEU A 63 -1.43 -17.92 -2.57
C LEU A 63 -2.74 -18.67 -2.34
N LYS A 64 -2.67 -19.99 -2.15
CA LYS A 64 -3.85 -20.81 -1.88
C LYS A 64 -4.56 -20.34 -0.61
N LYS A 65 -3.82 -20.18 0.49
CA LYS A 65 -4.36 -19.78 1.79
C LYS A 65 -4.97 -18.38 1.76
N THR A 66 -4.31 -17.41 1.12
CA THR A 66 -4.85 -16.06 0.98
C THR A 66 -6.08 -16.01 0.08
N LYS A 67 -6.11 -16.81 -1.00
CA LYS A 67 -7.27 -16.86 -1.90
C LYS A 67 -8.52 -17.37 -1.18
N GLU A 68 -8.39 -18.43 -0.38
CA GLU A 68 -9.49 -18.98 0.43
C GLU A 68 -10.02 -17.96 1.47
N GLN A 69 -9.19 -17.00 1.88
CA GLN A 69 -9.48 -16.04 2.94
C GLN A 69 -9.71 -14.61 2.44
N GLU A 70 -9.67 -14.35 1.13
CA GLU A 70 -9.64 -13.00 0.56
C GLU A 70 -10.87 -12.16 0.95
N ASN A 71 -12.03 -12.82 1.14
CA ASN A 71 -13.30 -12.17 1.51
C ASN A 71 -13.47 -11.99 3.03
N ARG A 72 -12.56 -12.54 3.85
CA ARG A 72 -12.70 -12.56 5.31
C ARG A 72 -12.41 -11.23 5.96
N SER A 73 -11.41 -10.50 5.45
CA SER A 73 -10.97 -9.21 6.02
C SER A 73 -10.24 -8.37 4.99
N LEU A 74 -10.11 -7.06 5.26
CA LEU A 74 -9.32 -6.13 4.46
C LEU A 74 -7.86 -6.57 4.29
N TYR A 75 -7.23 -7.06 5.36
CA TYR A 75 -5.82 -7.47 5.34
C TYR A 75 -5.58 -8.73 4.50
N HIS A 76 -6.47 -9.72 4.60
CA HIS A 76 -6.41 -10.92 3.75
C HIS A 76 -6.58 -10.58 2.26
N SER A 77 -7.55 -9.72 1.94
CA SER A 77 -7.81 -9.23 0.57
C SER A 77 -6.58 -8.51 -0.02
N LEU A 78 -5.98 -7.62 0.77
CA LEU A 78 -4.78 -6.90 0.37
C LEU A 78 -3.56 -7.80 0.25
N LEU A 79 -3.38 -8.74 1.17
CA LEU A 79 -2.27 -9.68 1.13
C LEU A 79 -2.38 -10.58 -0.11
N HIS A 80 -3.58 -11.08 -0.43
CA HIS A 80 -3.82 -11.81 -1.68
C HIS A 80 -3.41 -10.95 -2.89
N SER A 81 -3.92 -9.71 -2.96
CA SER A 81 -3.60 -8.78 -4.05
C SER A 81 -2.09 -8.49 -4.17
N SER A 82 -1.39 -8.38 -3.05
CA SER A 82 0.06 -8.12 -3.00
C SER A 82 0.87 -9.30 -3.51
N ILE A 83 0.49 -10.54 -3.15
CA ILE A 83 1.18 -11.74 -3.64
C ILE A 83 0.88 -11.95 -5.14
N SER A 84 -0.36 -11.75 -5.57
CA SER A 84 -0.74 -11.80 -6.98
C SER A 84 0.03 -10.76 -7.81
N PHE A 85 0.25 -9.56 -7.27
CA PHE A 85 1.10 -8.54 -7.91
C PHE A 85 2.55 -9.01 -8.06
N MET A 86 3.14 -9.62 -7.02
CA MET A 86 4.48 -10.20 -7.14
C MET A 86 4.52 -11.28 -8.22
N GLN A 87 3.51 -12.15 -8.30
CA GLN A 87 3.40 -13.17 -9.34
C GLN A 87 3.32 -12.53 -10.74
N ALA A 88 2.41 -11.58 -10.95
CA ALA A 88 2.25 -10.88 -12.22
C ALA A 88 3.52 -10.17 -12.67
N GLY A 89 4.26 -9.55 -11.73
CA GLY A 89 5.55 -8.92 -12.01
C GLY A 89 6.68 -9.90 -12.32
N MET A 90 6.60 -11.15 -11.85
CA MET A 90 7.59 -12.19 -12.16
C MET A 90 7.29 -12.91 -13.48
N THR A 91 6.02 -13.15 -13.80
CA THR A 91 5.62 -13.91 -14.98
C THR A 91 5.40 -13.05 -16.21
N PHE A 92 5.03 -11.77 -16.02
CA PHE A 92 4.57 -10.86 -17.07
C PHE A 92 3.42 -11.44 -17.93
N ASN A 93 2.66 -12.39 -17.40
CA ASN A 93 1.52 -12.96 -18.09
C ASN A 93 0.31 -12.01 -17.98
N GLN A 94 -0.37 -11.77 -19.09
CA GLN A 94 -1.54 -10.90 -19.12
C GLN A 94 -2.67 -11.40 -18.20
N ASP A 95 -2.86 -12.72 -18.11
CA ASP A 95 -3.88 -13.33 -17.23
C ASP A 95 -3.57 -13.08 -15.75
N ASP A 96 -2.29 -13.16 -15.34
CA ASP A 96 -1.85 -12.89 -13.98
C ASP A 96 -2.03 -11.38 -13.64
N ILE A 97 -1.74 -10.50 -14.59
CA ILE A 97 -1.95 -9.05 -14.47
C ILE A 97 -3.44 -8.73 -14.28
N GLU A 98 -4.31 -9.28 -15.12
CA GLU A 98 -5.76 -9.06 -15.06
C GLU A 98 -6.36 -9.61 -13.76
N ALA A 99 -5.96 -10.82 -13.34
CA ALA A 99 -6.36 -11.39 -12.06
C ALA A 99 -5.95 -10.50 -10.87
N THR A 100 -4.76 -9.91 -10.92
CA THR A 100 -4.28 -8.98 -9.90
C THR A 100 -5.12 -7.71 -9.85
N ILE A 101 -5.48 -7.15 -11.01
CA ILE A 101 -6.36 -5.97 -11.09
C ILE A 101 -7.73 -6.25 -10.49
N GLN A 102 -8.30 -7.42 -10.76
CA GLN A 102 -9.58 -7.83 -10.17
C GLN A 102 -9.49 -7.96 -8.64
N ALA A 103 -8.42 -8.56 -8.13
CA ALA A 103 -8.17 -8.66 -6.69
C ALA A 103 -8.01 -7.27 -6.02
N LEU A 104 -7.31 -6.35 -6.68
CA LEU A 104 -7.15 -4.97 -6.21
C LEU A 104 -8.46 -4.19 -6.21
N ARG A 105 -9.28 -4.32 -7.27
CA ARG A 105 -10.64 -3.73 -7.33
C ARG A 105 -11.50 -4.23 -6.18
N HIS A 106 -11.46 -5.54 -5.92
CA HIS A 106 -12.15 -6.15 -4.78
C HIS A 106 -11.67 -5.55 -3.45
N THR A 107 -10.36 -5.45 -3.23
CA THR A 107 -9.76 -4.85 -2.02
C THR A 107 -10.18 -3.39 -1.83
N THR A 108 -10.15 -2.58 -2.89
CA THR A 108 -10.56 -1.17 -2.82
C THR A 108 -12.05 -1.04 -2.52
N ASN A 109 -12.89 -1.90 -3.11
CA ASN A 109 -14.33 -1.89 -2.88
C ASN A 109 -14.70 -2.33 -1.46
N MET A 110 -13.96 -3.26 -0.86
CA MET A 110 -14.11 -3.60 0.55
C MET A 110 -13.75 -2.42 1.45
N SER A 111 -12.64 -1.73 1.14
CA SER A 111 -12.15 -0.60 1.94
C SER A 111 -13.13 0.58 1.92
N LYS A 112 -13.72 0.90 0.75
CA LYS A 112 -14.72 1.96 0.60
C LYS A 112 -15.98 1.75 1.46
N LYS A 113 -16.29 0.51 1.89
CA LYS A 113 -17.44 0.25 2.80
C LYS A 113 -17.27 0.85 4.19
N TYR A 114 -16.03 1.17 4.57
CA TYR A 114 -15.69 1.81 5.83
C TYR A 114 -15.70 3.34 5.71
N GLU A 115 -16.04 3.90 4.54
CA GLU A 115 -16.22 5.34 4.42
C GLU A 115 -17.57 5.78 5.03
N PRO A 116 -17.58 6.85 5.86
CA PRO A 116 -18.81 7.58 6.06
C PRO A 116 -19.28 8.13 4.70
N TYR A 117 -20.60 8.19 4.47
CA TYR A 117 -21.27 8.64 3.23
C TYR A 117 -20.88 10.08 2.79
N ARG A 118 -19.63 10.30 2.39
CA ARG A 118 -19.03 11.60 2.00
C ARG A 118 -17.89 11.36 1.01
N PRO A 119 -17.95 11.94 -0.22
CA PRO A 119 -16.89 11.80 -1.21
C PRO A 119 -15.53 12.33 -0.71
N TRP A 120 -14.47 11.62 -1.09
CA TRP A 120 -13.07 11.90 -0.76
C TRP A 120 -12.64 13.37 -0.92
N ILE A 121 -13.14 14.03 -1.96
CA ILE A 121 -12.80 15.41 -2.33
C ILE A 121 -13.23 16.42 -1.24
N THR A 122 -14.24 16.08 -0.44
CA THR A 122 -14.75 16.98 0.63
C THR A 122 -14.02 16.87 1.95
N PHE A 123 -13.11 15.90 2.12
CA PHE A 123 -12.37 15.72 3.37
C PHE A 123 -11.48 16.93 3.71
N SER A 124 -11.03 17.67 2.69
CA SER A 124 -10.07 18.77 2.85
C SER A 124 -10.66 19.99 3.60
N LEU A 125 -11.98 20.21 3.59
CA LEU A 125 -12.50 21.55 3.92
C LEU A 125 -13.20 21.74 5.26
N THR A 126 -13.80 20.74 5.93
CA THR A 126 -14.75 21.10 7.03
C THR A 126 -14.96 20.15 8.23
N SER A 127 -14.20 19.08 8.50
CA SER A 127 -14.44 18.35 9.78
C SER A 127 -13.20 17.78 10.48
N LYS A 128 -12.98 18.26 11.72
CA LYS A 128 -12.23 17.59 12.78
C LYS A 128 -12.93 16.30 13.27
N SER A 129 -13.50 15.50 12.37
CA SER A 129 -14.04 14.20 12.74
C SER A 129 -12.87 13.24 12.92
N VAL A 130 -12.64 12.84 14.17
CA VAL A 130 -11.67 11.81 14.54
C VAL A 130 -12.03 10.52 13.79
N MET A 131 -11.07 9.96 13.05
CA MET A 131 -11.24 8.66 12.39
C MET A 131 -11.17 7.53 13.42
N THR A 132 -11.98 6.49 13.23
CA THR A 132 -11.91 5.27 14.05
C THR A 132 -10.71 4.40 13.65
N GLU A 133 -10.33 3.44 14.50
CA GLU A 133 -9.29 2.45 14.19
C GLU A 133 -9.59 1.69 12.88
N ASP A 134 -10.81 1.17 12.74
CA ASP A 134 -11.24 0.44 11.54
C ASP A 134 -11.16 1.33 10.27
N GLU A 135 -11.54 2.61 10.37
CA GLU A 135 -11.42 3.57 9.27
C GLU A 135 -9.96 3.87 8.91
N LEU A 136 -9.07 3.94 9.90
CA LEU A 136 -7.62 4.12 9.69
C LEU A 136 -7.05 2.92 8.93
N HIS A 137 -7.31 1.70 9.41
CA HIS A 137 -6.86 0.48 8.75
C HIS A 137 -7.45 0.31 7.34
N ALA A 138 -8.73 0.61 7.14
CA ALA A 138 -9.36 0.56 5.82
C ALA A 138 -8.73 1.56 4.85
N LYS A 139 -8.44 2.79 5.30
CA LYS A 139 -7.75 3.79 4.46
C LYS A 139 -6.32 3.39 4.15
N LEU A 140 -5.59 2.82 5.11
CA LEU A 140 -4.24 2.30 4.85
C LEU A 140 -4.29 1.19 3.78
N VAL A 141 -5.22 0.25 3.91
CA VAL A 141 -5.41 -0.84 2.92
C VAL A 141 -5.77 -0.29 1.55
N TYR A 142 -6.66 0.71 1.50
CA TYR A 142 -7.02 1.39 0.26
C TYR A 142 -5.82 2.09 -0.39
N ALA A 143 -5.01 2.82 0.39
CA ALA A 143 -3.82 3.50 -0.10
C ALA A 143 -2.84 2.51 -0.75
N GLU A 144 -2.56 1.40 -0.06
CA GLU A 144 -1.64 0.37 -0.57
C GLU A 144 -2.18 -0.30 -1.83
N ALA A 145 -3.49 -0.59 -1.89
CA ALA A 145 -4.11 -1.13 -3.10
C ALA A 145 -4.02 -0.14 -4.28
N LEU A 146 -4.27 1.15 -4.05
CA LEU A 146 -4.09 2.19 -5.06
C LEU A 146 -2.64 2.28 -5.55
N LEU A 147 -1.66 2.18 -4.65
CA LEU A 147 -0.25 2.19 -5.02
C LEU A 147 0.07 1.01 -5.94
N ILE A 148 -0.34 -0.21 -5.59
CA ILE A 148 -0.10 -1.41 -6.42
C ILE A 148 -0.79 -1.24 -7.80
N ARG A 149 -2.00 -0.69 -7.84
CA ARG A 149 -2.70 -0.40 -9.11
C ARG A 149 -1.94 0.60 -9.97
N ALA A 150 -1.41 1.67 -9.38
CA ALA A 150 -0.62 2.66 -10.09
C ALA A 150 0.67 2.03 -10.66
N LEU A 151 1.34 1.17 -9.90
CA LEU A 151 2.51 0.43 -10.35
C LEU A 151 2.18 -0.51 -11.53
N LEU A 152 1.04 -1.21 -11.48
CA LEU A 152 0.59 -2.06 -12.59
C LEU A 152 0.28 -1.28 -13.87
N THR A 153 -0.20 -0.04 -13.76
CA THR A 153 -0.45 0.81 -14.94
C THR A 153 0.84 1.03 -15.76
N PHE A 154 1.99 1.17 -15.09
CA PHE A 154 3.29 1.27 -15.78
C PHE A 154 3.76 -0.05 -16.41
N ILE A 155 3.25 -1.19 -15.94
CA ILE A 155 3.56 -2.52 -16.49
C ILE A 155 2.71 -2.80 -17.75
N GLN A 156 1.47 -2.32 -17.77
CA GLN A 156 0.50 -2.64 -18.83
C GLN A 156 0.75 -1.91 -20.17
N ASP A 157 1.09 -0.62 -20.14
CA ASP A 157 1.34 0.15 -21.35
C ASP A 157 2.32 1.31 -21.10
N GLN A 158 3.21 1.57 -22.05
CA GLN A 158 4.22 2.64 -22.00
C GLN A 158 3.71 3.98 -22.57
N GLY A 159 2.42 4.08 -22.87
CA GLY A 159 1.78 5.30 -23.38
C GLY A 159 1.83 6.49 -22.41
N LEU A 160 1.87 7.71 -22.96
CA LEU A 160 1.85 8.96 -22.18
C LEU A 160 0.58 9.12 -21.31
N PHE A 161 -0.54 8.56 -21.76
CA PHE A 161 -1.80 8.53 -21.01
C PHE A 161 -1.67 7.70 -19.73
N SER A 162 -1.21 6.44 -19.86
CA SER A 162 -0.93 5.54 -18.73
C SER A 162 0.05 6.15 -17.73
N PHE A 163 1.04 6.92 -18.23
CA PHE A 163 1.96 7.69 -17.39
C PHE A 163 1.26 8.80 -16.58
N ILE A 164 0.39 9.60 -17.20
CA ILE A 164 -0.33 10.70 -16.52
C ILE A 164 -1.34 10.13 -15.51
N SER A 165 -2.15 9.15 -15.91
CA SER A 165 -3.09 8.50 -15.00
C SER A 165 -2.38 7.80 -13.84
N GLY A 166 -1.24 7.15 -14.10
CA GLY A 166 -0.38 6.59 -13.07
C GLY A 166 0.16 7.65 -12.10
N ALA A 167 0.61 8.80 -12.62
CA ALA A 167 1.11 9.91 -11.81
C ALA A 167 0.03 10.56 -10.92
N LEU A 168 -1.21 10.70 -11.42
CA LEU A 168 -2.33 11.22 -10.63
C LEU A 168 -2.70 10.27 -9.49
N LYS A 169 -2.74 8.96 -9.75
CA LYS A 169 -2.96 7.92 -8.72
C LYS A 169 -1.85 7.90 -7.68
N ILE A 170 -0.60 8.08 -8.10
CA ILE A 170 0.56 8.23 -7.20
C ILE A 170 0.36 9.44 -6.27
N LYS A 171 -0.09 10.58 -6.81
CA LYS A 171 -0.34 11.78 -6.00
C LYS A 171 -1.45 11.56 -4.97
N GLU A 172 -2.57 10.99 -5.40
CA GLU A 172 -3.69 10.66 -4.52
C GLU A 172 -3.24 9.74 -3.36
N CYS A 173 -2.44 8.73 -3.69
CA CYS A 173 -1.90 7.80 -2.72
C CYS A 173 -0.94 8.49 -1.74
N HIS A 174 -0.03 9.34 -2.23
CA HIS A 174 0.87 10.13 -1.41
C HIS A 174 0.12 11.02 -0.39
N ASP A 175 -0.90 11.75 -0.85
CA ASP A 175 -1.69 12.64 0.01
C ASP A 175 -2.43 11.86 1.10
N LEU A 176 -2.91 10.65 0.77
CA LEU A 176 -3.52 9.77 1.75
C LEU A 176 -2.51 9.27 2.79
N PHE A 177 -1.32 8.82 2.38
CA PHE A 177 -0.27 8.39 3.32
C PHE A 177 0.21 9.52 4.24
N ALA A 178 0.38 10.73 3.71
CA ALA A 178 0.73 11.90 4.51
C ALA A 178 -0.35 12.23 5.56
N LYS A 179 -1.62 12.05 5.20
CA LYS A 179 -2.75 12.22 6.12
C LYS A 179 -2.84 11.11 7.16
N LEU A 180 -2.58 9.86 6.79
CA LEU A 180 -2.54 8.73 7.74
C LEU A 180 -1.40 8.92 8.75
N ALA A 181 -0.23 9.40 8.33
CA ALA A 181 0.87 9.74 9.23
C ALA A 181 0.47 10.78 10.29
N LYS A 182 -0.30 11.80 9.92
CA LYS A 182 -0.82 12.81 10.87
C LYS A 182 -1.83 12.26 11.88
N ASN A 183 -2.44 11.10 11.60
CA ASN A 183 -3.43 10.46 12.46
C ASN A 183 -2.88 9.19 13.14
N ASN A 184 -1.58 8.96 13.06
CA ASN A 184 -0.90 7.81 13.65
C ASN A 184 -0.58 8.05 15.13
N ASP A 185 -1.63 8.18 15.93
CA ASP A 185 -1.54 8.33 17.38
C ASP A 185 -1.83 6.97 18.05
N PRO A 186 -0.91 6.39 18.83
CA PRO A 186 -1.10 5.10 19.48
C PRO A 186 -2.38 5.01 20.32
N SER A 187 -2.87 6.12 20.87
CA SER A 187 -4.11 6.16 21.66
C SER A 187 -5.39 5.90 20.84
N ARG A 188 -5.29 5.91 19.50
CA ARG A 188 -6.39 5.61 18.57
C ARG A 188 -6.61 4.12 18.34
N PHE A 189 -5.71 3.27 18.84
CA PHE A 189 -5.71 1.84 18.56
C PHE A 189 -6.06 1.04 19.81
N SER A 190 -6.87 0.00 19.62
CA SER A 190 -7.27 -0.92 20.69
C SER A 190 -6.12 -1.74 21.26
N SER A 191 -5.04 -1.92 20.49
CA SER A 191 -3.87 -2.69 20.93
C SER A 191 -2.57 -2.18 20.29
N THR A 192 -1.46 -2.46 20.98
CA THR A 192 -0.10 -2.22 20.44
C THR A 192 0.13 -2.98 19.13
N LEU A 193 -0.40 -4.20 19.01
CA LEU A 193 -0.28 -5.01 17.80
C LEU A 193 -0.92 -4.30 16.60
N SER A 194 -2.15 -3.83 16.77
CA SER A 194 -2.90 -3.13 15.73
C SER A 194 -2.19 -1.85 15.30
N HIS A 195 -1.77 -1.02 16.27
CA HIS A 195 -0.97 0.18 16.02
C HIS A 195 0.33 -0.13 15.29
N GLU A 196 1.08 -1.15 15.71
CA GLU A 196 2.36 -1.53 15.09
C GLU A 196 2.18 -1.93 13.62
N HIS A 197 1.11 -2.66 13.29
CA HIS A 197 0.78 -2.99 11.91
C HIS A 197 0.38 -1.76 11.09
N PHE A 198 -0.40 -0.83 11.66
CA PHE A 198 -0.76 0.42 11.02
C PHE A 198 0.47 1.32 10.78
N ASP A 199 1.25 1.59 11.83
CA ASP A 199 2.47 2.40 11.80
C ASP A 199 3.42 1.85 10.73
N SER A 200 3.70 0.54 10.73
CA SER A 200 4.58 -0.08 9.73
C SER A 200 4.12 0.15 8.28
N GLY A 201 2.81 0.11 8.02
CA GLY A 201 2.25 0.34 6.69
C GLY A 201 2.35 1.81 6.27
N VAL A 202 2.04 2.73 7.19
CA VAL A 202 2.18 4.17 6.93
C VAL A 202 3.63 4.55 6.66
N ARG A 203 4.58 4.01 7.43
CA ARG A 203 6.02 4.23 7.24
C ARG A 203 6.51 3.65 5.92
N MET A 204 6.11 2.40 5.62
CA MET A 204 6.47 1.77 4.35
C MET A 204 5.98 2.58 3.16
N GLY A 205 4.70 2.99 3.16
CA GLY A 205 4.13 3.78 2.07
C GLY A 205 4.84 5.12 1.89
N ASN A 206 4.96 5.93 2.96
CA ASN A 206 5.68 7.20 2.90
C ASN A 206 7.13 7.04 2.45
N GLY A 207 7.80 6.00 2.96
CA GLY A 207 9.16 5.64 2.61
C GLY A 207 9.31 5.32 1.12
N ALA A 208 8.46 4.44 0.61
CA ALA A 208 8.43 4.04 -0.80
C ALA A 208 8.15 5.23 -1.73
N PHE A 209 7.18 6.08 -1.41
CA PHE A 209 6.85 7.25 -2.26
C PHE A 209 7.99 8.26 -2.33
N ASN A 210 8.53 8.65 -1.18
CA ASN A 210 9.60 9.63 -1.12
C ASN A 210 10.85 9.12 -1.84
N LEU A 211 11.17 7.83 -1.67
CA LEU A 211 12.28 7.21 -2.36
C LEU A 211 12.02 7.10 -3.87
N MET A 212 10.83 6.70 -4.30
CA MET A 212 10.47 6.62 -5.72
C MET A 212 10.59 7.98 -6.40
N ILE A 213 9.97 9.03 -5.83
CA ILE A 213 9.97 10.38 -6.42
C ILE A 213 11.39 10.96 -6.48
N ALA A 214 12.18 10.78 -5.41
CA ALA A 214 13.54 11.29 -5.35
C ALA A 214 14.49 10.65 -6.38
N ASN A 215 14.15 9.46 -6.90
CA ASN A 215 14.94 8.77 -7.93
C ASN A 215 14.37 8.92 -9.35
N LEU A 216 13.29 9.70 -9.55
CA LEU A 216 12.79 9.98 -10.88
C LEU A 216 13.75 10.91 -11.66
N PRO A 217 13.84 10.78 -12.99
CA PRO A 217 14.56 11.73 -13.83
C PRO A 217 14.10 13.17 -13.60
N GLN A 218 15.04 14.12 -13.60
CA GLN A 218 14.80 15.57 -13.37
C GLN A 218 13.70 16.19 -14.24
N ARG A 219 13.47 15.64 -15.44
CA ARG A 219 12.39 16.11 -16.31
C ARG A 219 11.00 15.80 -15.74
N ILE A 220 10.84 14.65 -15.09
CA ILE A 220 9.59 14.23 -14.48
C ILE A 220 9.36 14.99 -13.18
N ILE A 221 10.39 15.10 -12.33
CA ILE A 221 10.32 15.82 -11.05
C ILE A 221 9.72 17.23 -11.21
N ARG A 222 10.15 18.01 -12.22
CA ARG A 222 9.61 19.36 -12.45
C ARG A 222 8.10 19.41 -12.66
N TYR A 223 7.52 18.40 -13.33
CA TYR A 223 6.07 18.32 -13.51
C TYR A 223 5.36 17.98 -12.21
N LEU A 224 5.98 17.14 -11.38
CA LEU A 224 5.46 16.75 -10.06
C LEU A 224 5.55 17.90 -9.05
N GLU A 225 6.64 18.64 -9.04
CA GLU A 225 6.84 19.83 -8.21
C GLU A 225 5.83 20.94 -8.54
N PHE A 226 5.56 21.15 -9.84
CA PHE A 226 4.51 22.07 -10.27
C PHE A 226 3.13 21.64 -9.76
N ALA A 227 2.86 20.33 -9.69
CA ALA A 227 1.66 19.77 -9.10
C ALA A 227 1.67 19.74 -7.55
N GLY A 228 2.73 20.24 -6.91
CA GLY A 228 2.82 20.46 -5.47
C GLY A 228 3.43 19.32 -4.65
N PHE A 229 4.19 18.40 -5.26
CA PHE A 229 4.83 17.30 -4.54
C PHE A 229 6.30 17.11 -4.93
N SER A 230 7.10 16.73 -3.94
CA SER A 230 8.53 16.45 -4.10
C SER A 230 8.89 15.25 -3.23
N GLY A 231 9.96 14.53 -3.57
CA GLY A 231 10.44 13.38 -2.81
C GLY A 231 11.63 13.76 -1.96
N ASP A 232 11.59 13.41 -0.67
CA ASP A 232 12.74 13.51 0.23
C ASP A 232 13.38 12.12 0.42
N LYS A 233 14.51 11.90 -0.26
CA LYS A 233 15.23 10.63 -0.23
C LYS A 233 15.58 10.18 1.20
N ASP A 234 16.12 11.08 2.01
CA ASP A 234 16.67 10.74 3.32
C ASP A 234 15.53 10.45 4.31
N PHE A 235 14.45 11.24 4.24
CA PHE A 235 13.21 10.92 4.93
C PHE A 235 12.65 9.55 4.50
N GLY A 236 12.64 9.29 3.19
CA GLY A 236 12.15 8.04 2.62
C GLY A 236 12.91 6.81 3.14
N LEU A 237 14.24 6.86 3.12
CA LEU A 237 15.10 5.80 3.63
C LEU A 237 14.90 5.57 5.14
N ASN A 238 14.80 6.64 5.93
CA ASN A 238 14.59 6.57 7.37
C ASN A 238 13.23 5.94 7.74
N GLU A 239 12.16 6.26 7.00
CA GLU A 239 10.85 5.65 7.25
C GLU A 239 10.81 4.17 6.85
N LEU A 240 11.46 3.79 5.73
CA LEU A 240 11.62 2.39 5.36
C LEU A 240 12.43 1.62 6.40
N GLU A 241 13.50 2.20 6.94
CA GLU A 241 14.33 1.57 7.98
C GLU A 241 13.53 1.30 9.25
N LYS A 242 12.78 2.31 9.74
CA LYS A 242 11.89 2.13 10.90
C LYS A 242 10.84 1.05 10.65
N SER A 243 10.25 1.00 9.46
CA SER A 243 9.28 -0.05 9.12
C SER A 243 9.93 -1.43 9.07
N ALA A 244 11.10 -1.56 8.43
CA ALA A 244 11.85 -2.81 8.33
C ALA A 244 12.28 -3.38 9.69
N MET A 245 12.58 -2.52 10.65
CA MET A 245 12.97 -2.93 12.01
C MET A 245 11.78 -3.21 12.95
N SER A 246 10.55 -2.97 12.48
CA SER A 246 9.33 -3.24 13.25
C SER A 246 8.92 -4.72 13.23
N LYS A 247 7.89 -5.07 14.01
CA LYS A 247 7.19 -6.37 13.91
C LYS A 247 5.94 -6.28 13.03
N GLY A 248 5.74 -5.17 12.33
CA GLY A 248 4.61 -4.96 11.46
C GLY A 248 4.63 -5.85 10.21
N LEU A 249 3.45 -6.04 9.57
CA LEU A 249 3.32 -6.89 8.38
C LEU A 249 4.14 -6.35 7.20
N ARG A 250 4.40 -5.03 7.17
CA ARG A 250 5.11 -4.35 6.08
C ARG A 250 6.63 -4.36 6.26
N ALA A 251 7.14 -4.86 7.38
CA ALA A 251 8.56 -4.89 7.65
C ALA A 251 9.34 -5.63 6.53
N PRO A 252 8.98 -6.86 6.11
CA PRO A 252 9.77 -7.59 5.10
C PRO A 252 9.80 -6.89 3.74
N LEU A 253 8.68 -6.29 3.32
CA LEU A 253 8.63 -5.52 2.08
C LEU A 253 9.47 -4.25 2.16
N SER A 254 9.49 -3.57 3.30
CA SER A 254 10.35 -2.40 3.54
C SER A 254 11.84 -2.78 3.46
N ALA A 255 12.21 -3.93 4.04
CA ALA A 255 13.56 -4.46 3.93
C ALA A 255 13.95 -4.76 2.47
N LEU A 256 13.04 -5.37 1.69
CA LEU A 256 13.27 -5.62 0.26
C LEU A 256 13.44 -4.32 -0.54
N LEU A 257 12.66 -3.28 -0.24
CA LEU A 257 12.79 -1.97 -0.89
C LEU A 257 14.15 -1.32 -0.57
N LEU A 258 14.59 -1.36 0.69
CA LEU A 258 15.91 -0.88 1.10
C LEU A 258 17.03 -1.64 0.39
N LEU A 259 16.93 -2.96 0.32
CA LEU A 259 17.92 -3.80 -0.37
C LEU A 259 17.95 -3.49 -1.86
N GLY A 260 16.80 -3.44 -2.52
CA GLY A 260 16.71 -3.06 -3.93
C GLY A 260 17.29 -1.67 -4.19
N TYR A 261 17.10 -0.73 -3.27
CA TYR A 261 17.68 0.60 -3.39
C TYR A 261 19.21 0.59 -3.28
N HIS A 262 19.74 0.06 -2.18
CA HIS A 262 21.17 0.10 -1.88
C HIS A 262 22.01 -0.82 -2.77
N THR A 263 21.43 -1.86 -3.35
CA THR A 263 22.17 -2.79 -4.22
C THR A 263 22.02 -2.47 -5.70
N TYR A 264 20.88 -1.94 -6.14
CA TYR A 264 20.58 -1.78 -7.55
C TYR A 264 20.25 -0.33 -7.95
N ALA A 265 19.23 0.28 -7.33
CA ALA A 265 18.71 1.57 -7.80
C ALA A 265 19.75 2.71 -7.67
N ALA A 266 20.49 2.77 -6.56
CA ALA A 266 21.51 3.81 -6.35
C ALA A 266 22.55 3.84 -7.48
N HIS A 267 22.99 2.65 -7.92
CA HIS A 267 23.97 2.48 -8.99
C HIS A 267 23.41 2.87 -10.37
N ILE A 268 22.17 2.49 -10.68
CA ILE A 268 21.56 2.78 -11.99
C ILE A 268 21.23 4.25 -12.17
N PHE A 269 20.72 4.89 -11.12
CA PHE A 269 20.35 6.31 -11.21
C PHE A 269 21.56 7.25 -11.04
N GLY A 270 22.76 6.72 -10.81
CA GLY A 270 23.98 7.52 -10.63
C GLY A 270 23.93 8.45 -9.40
N ASN A 271 23.06 8.14 -8.44
CA ASN A 271 22.73 9.02 -7.31
C ASN A 271 23.62 8.78 -6.07
N SER A 272 24.37 7.68 -6.03
CA SER A 272 25.50 7.40 -5.12
C SER A 272 26.13 6.05 -5.47
N ASP A 273 27.32 5.75 -4.94
CA ASP A 273 27.71 4.36 -4.70
C ASP A 273 26.70 3.79 -3.70
N GLY A 274 26.07 2.66 -3.98
CA GLY A 274 25.12 2.05 -3.04
C GLY A 274 25.74 1.80 -1.66
N ASP A 275 24.91 1.67 -0.62
CA ASP A 275 25.40 1.46 0.76
C ASP A 275 25.31 -0.03 1.11
N LEU A 276 26.37 -0.77 0.78
CA LEU A 276 26.45 -2.21 1.05
C LEU A 276 26.50 -2.53 2.55
N GLU A 277 26.98 -1.60 3.39
CA GLU A 277 26.99 -1.78 4.84
C GLU A 277 25.57 -1.77 5.39
N LYS A 278 24.75 -0.79 4.97
CA LYS A 278 23.32 -0.76 5.32
C LYS A 278 22.57 -1.97 4.78
N ALA A 279 22.85 -2.41 3.56
CA ALA A 279 22.25 -3.64 3.02
C ALA A 279 22.57 -4.86 3.90
N ASN A 280 23.83 -5.01 4.31
CA ASN A 280 24.26 -6.09 5.21
C ASN A 280 23.58 -5.98 6.59
N MET A 281 23.44 -4.78 7.16
CA MET A 281 22.73 -4.58 8.43
C MET A 281 21.27 -5.05 8.37
N VAL A 282 20.55 -4.72 7.29
CA VAL A 282 19.17 -5.19 7.07
C VAL A 282 19.12 -6.71 6.97
N ILE A 283 20.03 -7.31 6.21
CA ILE A 283 20.12 -8.78 6.07
C ILE A 283 20.40 -9.43 7.42
N GLU A 284 21.39 -8.95 8.17
CA GLU A 284 21.75 -9.51 9.48
C GLU A 284 20.60 -9.46 10.48
N HIS A 285 19.83 -8.37 10.49
CA HIS A 285 18.65 -8.25 11.34
C HIS A 285 17.65 -9.38 11.04
N TYR A 286 17.34 -9.61 9.76
CA TYR A 286 16.41 -10.65 9.34
C TYR A 286 16.93 -12.07 9.55
N LEU A 287 18.23 -12.31 9.32
CA LEU A 287 18.85 -13.60 9.61
C LEU A 287 18.78 -13.92 11.11
N LYS A 288 19.13 -12.96 11.98
CA LYS A 288 19.01 -13.14 13.44
C LYS A 288 17.58 -13.41 13.86
N LYS A 289 16.62 -12.62 13.36
CA LYS A 289 15.18 -12.75 13.65
C LYS A 289 14.60 -14.12 13.24
N ASN A 290 15.06 -14.68 12.12
CA ASN A 290 14.55 -15.95 11.60
C ASN A 290 15.33 -17.17 12.10
N SER A 291 16.61 -17.01 12.51
CA SER A 291 17.43 -18.10 13.06
C SER A 291 16.98 -18.61 14.44
N THR A 292 16.21 -17.81 15.19
CA THR A 292 15.62 -18.22 16.48
C THR A 292 14.34 -19.06 16.36
N VAL A 293 13.91 -19.39 15.13
CA VAL A 293 12.67 -20.12 14.83
C VAL A 293 12.95 -21.52 14.26
N SER A 294 14.22 -21.92 14.12
CA SER A 294 14.64 -23.27 13.68
C SER A 294 14.97 -24.21 14.84
#